data_AF-A0A0N1AYD0-F1
#
_entry.id   AF-A0A0N1AYD0-F1
#
_cell.length_a   1.000
_cell.length_b   1.000
_cell.length_c   1.000
_cell.angle_alpha   90.00
_cell.angle_beta   90.00
_cell.angle_gamma   90.00
#
_symmetry.space_group_name_H-M   'P 1'
#
loop_
_entity.id
_entity.type
_entity.pdbx_description
1 polymer ?
#
loop_
_entity_poly.entity_id
_entity_poly.type
_entity_poly.pdbx_seq_one_letter_code
_entity_poly.pdbx_strand_id
1 'polypeptide(L)'
;MIPLSRRRPRSITIFAIAFFGASLPQFIGGLFDIPGQQAYLQKLFPPFNWSREWVIVWRSAWLSIALIPIAMVWLSAVRFARWMVTVMALLKLGALLMVLPTMLEYRLIKPLVLASTMLDVFAVALLFTPASNRWFAHKGDVDPAVFE
;
A
#
# COMPACT_ATOMS: atom_id res chain seq x y z
N MET A 1 21.90 -9.24 -9.79
CA MET A 1 20.90 -10.31 -10.03
C MET A 1 20.02 -10.46 -8.79
N ILE A 2 18.69 -10.51 -8.92
CA ILE A 2 17.78 -10.80 -7.79
C ILE A 2 17.75 -12.33 -7.62
N PRO A 3 18.28 -12.90 -6.51
CA PRO A 3 18.25 -14.34 -6.30
C PRO A 3 16.80 -14.78 -6.02
N LEU A 4 16.12 -15.26 -7.06
CA LEU A 4 14.73 -15.75 -6.99
C LEU A 4 14.56 -17.00 -6.11
N SER A 5 15.67 -17.67 -5.74
CA SER A 5 15.68 -18.95 -5.02
C SER A 5 15.61 -18.86 -3.49
N ARG A 6 15.73 -17.66 -2.88
CA ARG A 6 15.67 -17.54 -1.40
C ARG A 6 14.24 -17.80 -0.89
N ARG A 7 14.08 -18.78 -0.01
CA ARG A 7 12.80 -19.10 0.66
C ARG A 7 12.37 -17.90 1.51
N ARG A 8 11.29 -17.24 1.09
CA ARG A 8 10.80 -16.01 1.73
C ARG A 8 10.07 -16.35 3.03
N PRO A 9 10.24 -15.55 4.10
CA PRO A 9 9.48 -15.74 5.33
C PRO A 9 7.98 -15.61 5.04
N ARG A 10 7.16 -16.44 5.71
CA ARG A 10 5.70 -16.36 5.59
C ARG A 10 5.15 -14.97 5.92
N SER A 11 5.76 -14.24 6.87
CA SER A 11 5.37 -12.88 7.22
C SER A 11 5.44 -11.90 6.04
N ILE A 12 6.46 -12.04 5.18
CA ILE A 12 6.66 -11.18 4.00
C ILE A 12 5.66 -11.51 2.90
N THR A 13 5.33 -12.80 2.73
CA THR A 13 4.28 -13.23 1.79
C THR A 13 2.90 -12.77 2.26
N ILE A 14 2.57 -12.94 3.56
CA ILE A 14 1.29 -12.48 4.12
C ILE A 14 1.19 -10.96 4.03
N PHE A 15 2.28 -10.22 4.31
CA PHE A 15 2.34 -8.78 4.07
C PHE A 15 1.96 -8.43 2.62
N ALA A 16 2.62 -9.05 1.64
CA ALA A 16 2.37 -8.76 0.23
C ALA A 16 0.91 -9.05 -0.16
N ILE A 17 0.36 -10.18 0.30
CA ILE A 17 -1.03 -10.57 0.05
C ILE A 17 -2.01 -9.60 0.72
N ALA A 18 -1.78 -9.24 1.98
CA ALA A 18 -2.66 -8.35 2.73
C ALA A 18 -2.65 -6.92 2.14
N PHE A 19 -1.47 -6.39 1.82
CA PHE A 19 -1.32 -5.06 1.24
C PHE A 19 -1.89 -4.97 -0.17
N PHE A 20 -1.67 -6.00 -0.99
CA PHE A 20 -2.30 -6.11 -2.31
C PHE A 20 -3.82 -6.28 -2.20
N GLY A 21 -4.27 -7.13 -1.27
CA GLY A 21 -5.68 -7.37 -0.98
C GLY A 21 -6.41 -6.15 -0.41
N ALA A 22 -5.71 -5.22 0.23
CA ALA A 22 -6.28 -3.92 0.63
C ALA A 22 -6.39 -2.94 -0.56
N SER A 23 -5.39 -2.94 -1.44
CA SER A 23 -5.26 -1.97 -2.54
C SER A 23 -6.15 -2.33 -3.74
N LEU A 24 -6.29 -3.62 -4.05
CA LEU A 24 -7.01 -4.09 -5.23
C LEU A 24 -8.53 -3.78 -5.17
N PRO A 25 -9.26 -4.04 -4.07
CA PRO A 25 -10.67 -3.70 -3.98
C PRO A 25 -10.93 -2.19 -4.03
N GLN A 26 -10.00 -1.37 -3.50
CA GLN A 26 -10.08 0.09 -3.59
C GLN A 26 -9.94 0.57 -5.04
N PHE A 27 -9.03 -0.04 -5.80
CA PHE A 27 -8.87 0.23 -7.23
C PHE A 27 -10.13 -0.18 -8.02
N ILE A 28 -10.59 -1.42 -7.85
CA ILE A 28 -11.77 -1.95 -8.54
C ILE A 28 -13.03 -1.14 -8.19
N GLY A 29 -13.25 -0.85 -6.91
CA GLY A 29 -14.37 -0.01 -6.47
C GLY A 29 -14.31 1.41 -7.06
N GLY A 30 -13.10 1.97 -7.21
CA GLY A 30 -12.91 3.25 -7.89
C GLY A 30 -13.21 3.22 -9.40
N LEU A 31 -13.03 2.07 -10.06
CA LEU A 31 -13.37 1.88 -11.47
C LEU A 31 -14.85 1.61 -11.71
N PHE A 32 -15.58 1.06 -10.73
CA PHE A 32 -17.02 0.88 -10.84
C PHE A 32 -17.81 2.18 -10.70
N ASP A 33 -17.27 3.18 -9.99
CA ASP A 33 -17.92 4.48 -9.75
C ASP A 33 -17.07 5.64 -10.31
N ILE A 34 -16.77 5.60 -11.61
CA ILE A 34 -15.97 6.67 -12.25
C ILE A 34 -16.64 8.05 -12.12
N PRO A 35 -17.96 8.23 -12.33
CA PRO A 35 -18.60 9.54 -12.18
C PRO A 35 -18.47 10.11 -10.76
N GLY A 36 -18.67 9.28 -9.73
CA GLY A 36 -18.48 9.69 -8.34
C GLY A 36 -17.03 10.09 -8.05
N GLN A 37 -16.06 9.35 -8.60
CA GLN A 37 -14.64 9.68 -8.47
C GLN A 37 -14.25 10.96 -9.19
N GLN A 38 -14.79 11.20 -10.38
CA GLN A 38 -14.57 12.44 -11.13
C GLN A 38 -15.08 13.64 -10.33
N ALA A 39 -16.30 13.57 -9.79
CA ALA A 39 -16.88 14.63 -8.97
C ALA A 39 -16.06 14.89 -7.69
N TYR A 40 -15.54 13.84 -7.06
CA TYR A 40 -14.67 13.96 -5.89
C TYR A 40 -13.34 14.64 -6.25
N LEU A 41 -12.68 14.22 -7.33
CA LEU A 41 -11.40 14.78 -7.77
C LEU A 41 -11.54 16.22 -8.27
N GLN A 42 -12.65 16.57 -8.92
CA GLN A 42 -12.94 17.94 -9.32
C GLN A 42 -13.10 18.87 -8.11
N LYS A 43 -13.68 18.38 -7.00
CA LYS A 43 -13.76 19.15 -5.75
C LYS A 43 -12.40 19.33 -5.09
N LEU A 44 -11.55 18.29 -5.13
CA LEU A 44 -10.23 18.29 -4.50
C LEU A 44 -9.20 19.11 -5.29
N PHE A 45 -9.28 19.04 -6.62
CA PHE A 45 -8.40 19.75 -7.56
C PHE A 45 -9.23 20.48 -8.64
N PRO A 46 -9.91 21.60 -8.28
CA PRO A 46 -10.76 22.36 -9.19
C PRO A 46 -10.10 22.87 -10.49
N PRO A 47 -8.80 23.25 -10.51
CA PRO A 47 -8.18 23.78 -11.73
C PRO A 47 -7.98 22.73 -12.82
N PHE A 48 -8.03 21.43 -12.47
CA PHE A 48 -7.77 20.35 -13.41
C PHE A 48 -9.09 19.90 -14.05
N ASN A 49 -9.10 19.76 -15.38
CA ASN A 49 -10.26 19.26 -16.09
C ASN A 49 -10.26 17.72 -16.05
N TRP A 50 -10.96 17.15 -15.06
CA TRP A 50 -11.02 15.71 -14.87
C TRP A 50 -11.92 15.06 -15.92
N SER A 51 -11.31 14.37 -16.88
CA SER A 51 -12.01 13.44 -17.80
C SER A 51 -12.01 12.01 -17.24
N ARG A 52 -12.84 11.14 -17.83
CA ARG A 52 -12.92 9.72 -17.47
C ARG A 52 -11.55 9.03 -17.54
N GLU A 53 -10.79 9.31 -18.59
CA GLU A 53 -9.46 8.74 -18.86
C GLU A 53 -8.47 9.17 -17.77
N TRP A 54 -8.49 10.45 -17.39
CA TRP A 54 -7.65 10.97 -16.32
C TRP A 54 -7.96 10.33 -14.97
N VAL A 55 -9.24 10.06 -14.67
CA VAL A 55 -9.62 9.34 -13.44
C VAL A 55 -9.07 7.92 -13.44
N ILE A 56 -9.12 7.22 -14.59
CA ILE A 56 -8.56 5.87 -14.73
C ILE A 56 -7.04 5.90 -14.53
N VAL A 57 -6.34 6.83 -15.20
CA VAL A 57 -4.88 7.01 -15.07
C VAL A 57 -4.52 7.30 -13.61
N TRP A 58 -5.26 8.19 -12.95
CA TRP A 58 -5.08 8.51 -11.54
C TRP A 58 -5.22 7.26 -10.65
N ARG A 59 -6.29 6.47 -10.87
CA ARG A 59 -6.53 5.24 -10.10
C ARG A 59 -5.44 4.18 -10.34
N SER A 60 -4.97 4.03 -11.58
CA SER A 60 -3.86 3.14 -11.92
C SER A 60 -2.54 3.60 -11.31
N ALA A 61 -2.31 4.92 -11.24
CA ALA A 61 -1.14 5.47 -10.56
C ALA A 61 -1.15 5.13 -9.07
N TRP A 62 -2.28 5.27 -8.38
CA TRP A 62 -2.42 4.88 -6.98
C TRP A 62 -2.17 3.39 -6.75
N LEU A 63 -2.69 2.52 -7.61
CA LEU A 63 -2.40 1.08 -7.54
C LEU A 63 -0.90 0.81 -7.73
N SER A 64 -0.27 1.49 -8.70
CA SER A 64 1.17 1.35 -8.97
C SER A 64 2.00 1.80 -7.77
N ILE A 65 1.66 2.94 -7.16
CA ILE A 65 2.30 3.45 -5.93
C ILE A 65 2.20 2.43 -4.80
N ALA A 66 1.08 1.72 -4.66
CA ALA A 66 0.91 0.66 -3.68
C ALA A 66 1.74 -0.61 -4.02
N LEU A 67 1.98 -0.90 -5.29
CA LEU A 67 2.77 -2.08 -5.72
C LEU A 67 4.28 -1.90 -5.55
N ILE A 68 4.80 -0.67 -5.65
CA ILE A 68 6.23 -0.35 -5.47
C ILE A 68 6.79 -0.91 -4.13
N PRO A 69 6.22 -0.60 -2.95
CA PRO A 69 6.72 -1.15 -1.70
C PRO A 69 6.61 -2.68 -1.63
N ILE A 70 5.56 -3.27 -2.21
CA ILE A 70 5.43 -4.73 -2.28
C ILE A 70 6.61 -5.31 -3.04
N ALA A 71 6.93 -4.79 -4.23
CA ALA A 71 8.07 -5.23 -5.00
C ALA A 71 9.40 -5.03 -4.24
N MET A 72 9.59 -3.86 -3.62
CA MET A 72 10.81 -3.55 -2.85
C MET A 72 11.01 -4.47 -1.64
N VAL A 73 9.95 -4.79 -0.90
CA VAL A 73 10.01 -5.68 0.27
C VAL A 73 10.12 -7.15 -0.16
N TRP A 74 9.29 -7.55 -1.12
CA TRP A 74 9.11 -8.95 -1.51
C TRP A 74 10.24 -9.47 -2.41
N LEU A 75 10.77 -8.64 -3.33
CA LEU A 75 11.88 -9.02 -4.22
C LEU A 75 13.25 -8.61 -3.66
N SER A 76 13.31 -7.42 -3.05
CA SER A 76 14.58 -6.75 -2.78
C SER A 76 14.85 -6.50 -1.30
N ALA A 77 14.03 -6.97 -0.36
CA ALA A 77 14.19 -6.78 1.09
C ALA A 77 14.80 -5.41 1.48
N VAL A 78 14.30 -4.33 0.88
CA VAL A 78 14.88 -2.99 1.08
C VAL A 78 14.42 -2.46 2.44
N ARG A 79 15.36 -2.09 3.32
CA ARG A 79 15.04 -1.55 4.66
C ARG A 79 14.24 -0.25 4.60
N PHE A 80 14.55 0.62 3.64
CA PHE A 80 13.81 1.86 3.38
C PHE A 80 12.32 1.62 3.10
N ALA A 81 11.97 0.53 2.40
CA ALA A 81 10.59 0.24 2.04
C ALA A 81 9.68 0.02 3.28
N ARG A 82 10.26 -0.42 4.42
CA ARG A 82 9.50 -0.55 5.67
C ARG A 82 8.97 0.79 6.14
N TRP A 83 9.85 1.78 6.24
CA TRP A 83 9.51 3.11 6.71
C TRP A 83 8.57 3.81 5.74
N MET A 84 8.78 3.63 4.43
CA MET A 84 7.88 4.15 3.41
C MET A 84 6.44 3.62 3.59
N VAL A 85 6.27 2.30 3.75
CA VAL A 85 4.96 1.68 3.97
C VAL A 85 4.34 2.13 5.29
N THR A 86 5.13 2.23 6.35
CA THR A 86 4.67 2.72 7.65
C THR A 86 4.16 4.16 7.55
N VAL A 87 4.92 5.06 6.93
CA VAL A 87 4.51 6.46 6.76
C VAL A 87 3.24 6.55 5.93
N MET A 88 3.14 5.82 4.82
CA MET A 88 1.92 5.80 4.00
C MET A 88 0.70 5.29 4.79
N ALA A 89 0.86 4.22 5.56
CA ALA A 89 -0.20 3.68 6.39
C ALA A 89 -0.61 4.65 7.51
N LEU A 90 0.34 5.33 8.14
CA LEU A 90 0.06 6.36 9.15
C LEU A 90 -0.66 7.58 8.55
N LEU A 91 -0.25 8.05 7.37
CA LEU A 91 -0.93 9.13 6.67
C LEU A 91 -2.38 8.74 6.31
N LYS A 92 -2.58 7.51 5.81
CA LYS A 92 -3.92 6.98 5.50
C LYS A 92 -4.78 6.84 6.76
N LEU A 93 -4.19 6.36 7.86
CA LEU A 93 -4.86 6.25 9.15
C LEU A 93 -5.23 7.63 9.71
N GLY A 94 -4.32 8.60 9.67
CA GLY A 94 -4.57 9.98 10.09
C GLY A 94 -5.69 10.63 9.27
N ALA A 95 -5.67 10.48 7.94
CA ALA A 95 -6.74 10.95 7.07
C ALA A 95 -8.09 10.29 7.40
N LEU A 96 -8.10 8.97 7.67
CA LEU A 96 -9.31 8.27 8.10
C LEU A 96 -9.82 8.82 9.43
N LEU A 97 -8.95 9.01 10.44
CA LEU A 97 -9.32 9.52 11.75
C LEU A 97 -9.87 10.95 11.71
N MET A 98 -9.36 11.81 10.81
CA MET A 98 -9.91 13.16 10.61
C MET A 98 -11.32 13.16 10.02
N VAL A 99 -11.63 12.18 9.17
CA VAL A 99 -12.93 12.08 8.47
C VAL A 99 -13.89 11.11 9.20
N LEU A 100 -13.40 10.35 10.17
CA LEU A 100 -14.21 9.39 10.93
C LEU A 100 -15.38 10.03 11.70
N PRO A 101 -15.23 11.19 12.37
CA PRO A 101 -16.33 11.82 13.11
C PRO A 101 -17.49 12.19 12.19
N THR A 102 -17.19 12.78 11.04
CA THR A 102 -18.20 13.15 10.04
C THR A 102 -18.83 11.90 9.41
N MET A 103 -18.05 10.85 9.13
CA MET A 103 -18.62 9.60 8.61
C MET A 103 -19.55 8.88 9.60
N LEU A 104 -19.24 8.92 10.89
CA LEU A 104 -20.08 8.34 11.94
C LEU A 104 -21.41 9.10 12.08
N GLU A 105 -21.35 10.43 12.04
CA GLU A 105 -22.52 11.31 12.13
C GLU A 105 -23.50 11.07 10.97
N TYR A 106 -23.00 10.92 9.74
CA TYR A 106 -23.83 10.69 8.55
C TYR A 106 -24.09 9.21 8.22
N ARG A 107 -23.65 8.26 9.07
CA ARG A 107 -23.68 6.80 8.80
C ARG A 107 -23.08 6.39 7.44
N LEU A 108 -22.10 7.16 6.96
CA LEU A 108 -21.44 6.97 5.65
C LEU A 108 -20.24 6.02 5.71
N ILE A 109 -20.13 5.18 6.75
CA ILE A 109 -19.01 4.25 6.87
C ILE A 109 -19.07 3.25 5.72
N LYS A 110 -18.16 3.40 4.75
CA LYS A 110 -17.95 2.39 3.71
C LYS A 110 -17.16 1.22 4.32
N PRO A 111 -17.75 0.03 4.50
CA PRO A 111 -17.07 -1.11 5.16
C PRO A 111 -15.76 -1.46 4.47
N LEU A 112 -15.70 -1.28 3.15
CA LEU A 112 -14.50 -1.51 2.34
C LEU A 112 -13.32 -0.62 2.72
N VAL A 113 -13.57 0.65 3.07
CA VAL A 113 -12.51 1.59 3.48
C VAL A 113 -11.93 1.16 4.82
N LEU A 114 -12.79 0.80 5.78
CA LEU A 114 -12.37 0.33 7.09
C LEU A 114 -11.59 -0.99 6.99
N ALA A 115 -12.13 -1.98 6.27
CA ALA A 115 -11.48 -3.27 6.06
C ALA A 115 -10.10 -3.12 5.39
N SER A 116 -10.00 -2.30 4.33
CA SER A 116 -8.72 -2.05 3.65
C SER A 116 -7.70 -1.36 4.58
N THR A 117 -8.14 -0.44 5.43
CA THR A 117 -7.25 0.27 6.36
C THR A 117 -6.77 -0.67 7.46
N MET A 118 -7.63 -1.53 8.00
CA MET A 118 -7.23 -2.55 8.97
C MET A 118 -6.23 -3.54 8.37
N LEU A 119 -6.44 -3.96 7.12
CA LEU A 119 -5.50 -4.80 6.38
C LEU A 119 -4.15 -4.12 6.18
N ASP A 120 -4.12 -2.82 5.83
CA ASP A 120 -2.87 -2.07 5.69
C ASP A 120 -2.11 -2.00 7.02
N VAL A 121 -2.78 -1.68 8.12
CA VAL A 121 -2.17 -1.63 9.46
C VAL A 121 -1.62 -3.01 9.85
N PHE A 122 -2.40 -4.07 9.61
CA PHE A 122 -1.97 -5.44 9.85
C PHE A 122 -0.75 -5.82 9.00
N ALA A 123 -0.76 -5.45 7.72
CA ALA A 123 0.36 -5.67 6.80
C ALA A 123 1.63 -4.94 7.31
N VAL A 124 1.51 -3.68 7.71
CA VAL A 124 2.63 -2.91 8.27
C VAL A 124 3.17 -3.60 9.52
N ALA A 125 2.33 -4.05 10.44
CA ALA A 125 2.74 -4.75 11.66
C ALA A 125 3.59 -6.00 11.35
N LEU A 126 3.23 -6.76 10.29
CA LEU A 126 4.00 -7.92 9.85
C LEU A 126 5.44 -7.58 9.42
N LEU A 127 5.70 -6.37 8.92
CA LEU A 127 7.04 -5.92 8.56
C LEU A 127 7.95 -5.73 9.77
N PHE A 128 7.41 -5.58 10.97
CA PHE A 128 8.17 -5.42 12.22
C PHE A 128 8.31 -6.70 13.04
N THR A 129 7.77 -7.82 12.55
CA THR A 129 7.95 -9.12 13.20
C THR A 129 9.42 -9.58 13.21
N PRO A 130 9.85 -10.39 14.19
CA PRO A 130 11.22 -10.90 14.27
C PRO A 130 11.67 -11.64 12.99
N ALA A 131 10.75 -12.38 12.34
CA ALA A 131 11.02 -13.06 11.08
C ALA A 131 11.33 -12.08 9.93
N SER A 132 10.56 -10.99 9.85
CA SER A 132 10.81 -9.93 8.87
C SER A 132 12.11 -9.19 9.17
N ASN A 133 12.42 -8.89 10.44
CA ASN A 133 13.69 -8.28 10.83
C ASN A 133 14.90 -9.12 10.38
N ARG A 134 14.86 -10.45 10.58
CA ARG A 134 15.91 -11.36 10.08
C ARG A 134 16.04 -11.30 8.56
N TRP A 135 14.93 -11.28 7.83
CA TRP A 135 14.94 -11.17 6.37
C TRP A 135 15.60 -9.89 5.85
N PHE A 136 15.30 -8.74 6.48
CA PHE A 136 15.93 -7.47 6.14
C PHE A 136 17.41 -7.40 6.55
N ALA A 137 17.83 -8.12 7.60
CA ALA A 137 19.21 -8.19 8.04
C ALA A 137 20.09 -9.05 7.11
N HIS A 138 19.59 -10.21 6.66
CA HIS A 138 20.33 -11.16 5.80
C HIS A 138 20.60 -10.66 4.37
N LYS A 139 20.04 -9.53 3.95
CA LYS A 139 20.38 -8.90 2.66
C LYS A 139 21.60 -7.97 2.76
N GLY A 140 22.02 -7.61 3.98
CA GLY A 140 23.28 -6.90 4.21
C GLY A 140 24.51 -7.80 4.15
N ASP A 141 24.30 -9.13 4.18
CA ASP A 141 25.36 -10.15 4.17
C ASP A 141 25.69 -10.58 2.73
N VAL A 142 25.79 -9.59 1.82
CA VAL A 142 26.49 -9.82 0.55
C VAL A 142 27.96 -9.73 0.91
N ASP A 143 28.52 -10.88 1.27
CA ASP A 143 29.94 -11.09 1.50
C ASP A 143 30.75 -10.42 0.36
N PRO A 144 31.50 -9.35 0.62
CA PRO A 144 32.36 -8.73 -0.39
C PRO A 144 33.55 -9.62 -0.78
N ALA A 145 33.74 -10.78 -0.16
CA ALA A 145 34.92 -11.63 -0.33
C ALA A 145 34.98 -12.48 -1.62
N VAL A 146 34.14 -12.25 -2.62
CA VAL A 146 34.16 -13.04 -3.88
C VAL A 146 35.01 -12.38 -4.99
N PHE A 147 36.05 -11.65 -4.60
CA PHE A 147 37.08 -11.16 -5.51
C PHE A 147 38.47 -11.43 -4.92
N GLU A 148 38.83 -12.72 -4.80
CA GLU A 148 40.23 -13.18 -4.71
C GLU A 148 40.55 -14.10 -5.89
#